data_AF-A0A1F3KCW8-F1
#
_entry.id   AF-A0A1F3KCW8-F1
#
_cell.length_a   1.000
_cell.length_b   1.000
_cell.length_c   1.000
_cell.angle_alpha   90.00
_cell.angle_beta   90.00
_cell.angle_gamma   90.00
#
_symmetry.space_group_name_H-M   'P 1'
#
loop_
_entity.id
_entity.type
_entity.pdbx_description
1 polymer ?
#
loop_
_entity_poly.entity_id
_entity_poly.type
_entity_poly.pdbx_seq_one_letter_code
_entity_poly.pdbx_strand_id
1 'polypeptide(L)'
;MARIKQGFLGNASGKLGNVVFSKWRDQHTARQYQPDVHDAKTPAQLKQRNRMYALLQFLKPLNKNFIKFFNSNIAKGSTPWAVAIKNNMKCVSDEGCIELEELELGDPECPELEISKVVYNPFIDQTSFSYNAKSIIPKSVPFPYIGVSVLGKYKTLDGTHEFDTRHVLCFLPPGHFFCSIYTETAEWAFDNWWGGGMFWMMFYDTYDMDRHCNPNNGLTKPVYFKPTSMIEGFNTLVKENPVPKDAITWEYQTIEKKNFLVFNIDYKKTQIKNPKDYFIRFWKVSIGDGTTQQFDAVDWDLSLKSFKAELIDSVARRASIVLYSVYKKSGEQVACFNRFYIDKNIESKEFPYFWQLFTCWYANPSSFVLNGRQCGFCGSVDELFSDFIQLYEQGVIHNGGEPEPPTEYILRMGDDPNGKIEISGFVHEEGDIYYYTEKTNAVFVPKPNPGYVFSAWVGVDSGDVIATKADSYELPMIKDRSLSPVFKVLV
;
A
#
# COMPACT_ATOMS: atom_id res chain seq x y z
N MET A 1 -37.35 15.11 44.06
CA MET A 1 -37.82 14.33 45.24
C MET A 1 -36.97 13.06 45.34
N ALA A 2 -36.45 12.73 46.52
CA ALA A 2 -35.62 11.54 46.72
C ALA A 2 -36.45 10.25 46.71
N ARG A 3 -35.87 9.18 46.17
CA ARG A 3 -36.40 7.82 46.18
C ARG A 3 -35.42 6.94 46.94
N ILE A 4 -35.92 6.23 47.94
CA ILE A 4 -35.16 5.26 48.72
C ILE A 4 -35.76 3.88 48.41
N LYS A 5 -35.00 3.01 47.74
CA LYS A 5 -35.42 1.64 47.45
C LYS A 5 -34.84 0.73 48.53
N GLN A 6 -35.68 -0.10 49.17
CA GLN A 6 -35.28 -1.08 50.21
C GLN A 6 -34.80 -0.50 51.55
N GLY A 7 -35.41 0.60 52.01
CA GLY A 7 -35.14 1.18 53.35
C GLY A 7 -33.81 1.92 53.45
N PHE A 8 -33.40 2.28 54.67
CA PHE A 8 -32.23 3.15 54.93
C PHE A 8 -30.90 2.58 54.38
N LEU A 9 -30.76 1.25 54.31
CA LEU A 9 -29.58 0.56 53.80
C LEU A 9 -29.62 0.29 52.28
N GLY A 10 -30.71 0.68 51.61
CA GLY A 10 -30.90 0.39 50.18
C GLY A 10 -30.48 1.54 49.25
N ASN A 11 -30.72 1.38 47.95
CA ASN A 11 -30.30 2.36 46.96
C ASN A 11 -31.11 3.67 47.10
N ALA A 12 -30.44 4.79 47.39
CA ALA A 12 -31.04 6.13 47.42
C ALA A 12 -30.67 6.96 46.17
N SER A 13 -31.62 7.69 45.60
CA SER A 13 -31.38 8.64 44.51
C SER A 13 -32.32 9.86 44.57
N GLY A 14 -31.85 11.03 44.14
CA GLY A 14 -32.62 12.27 44.13
C GLY A 14 -32.38 13.17 45.36
N LYS A 15 -33.10 14.30 45.41
CA LYS A 15 -32.91 15.36 46.41
C LYS A 15 -33.83 15.19 47.63
N LEU A 16 -33.24 15.17 48.82
CA LEU A 16 -33.89 15.22 50.13
C LEU A 16 -33.36 16.43 50.91
N GLY A 17 -34.20 17.47 51.05
CA GLY A 17 -33.75 18.74 51.63
C GLY A 17 -32.57 19.36 50.87
N ASN A 18 -31.51 19.71 51.61
CA ASN A 18 -30.25 20.21 51.05
C ASN A 18 -29.26 19.10 50.69
N VAL A 19 -29.68 17.83 50.63
CA VAL A 19 -28.80 16.72 50.26
C VAL A 19 -29.30 16.07 48.97
N VAL A 20 -28.39 15.80 48.05
CA VAL A 20 -28.65 15.09 46.80
C VAL A 20 -27.96 13.74 46.87
N PHE A 21 -28.75 12.67 46.80
CA PHE A 21 -28.27 11.31 46.67
C PHE A 21 -28.13 10.96 45.19
N SER A 22 -26.98 10.41 44.81
CA SER A 22 -26.75 9.86 43.49
C SER A 22 -26.02 8.54 43.59
N LYS A 23 -26.33 7.64 42.66
CA LYS A 23 -25.55 6.43 42.42
C LYS A 23 -24.80 6.62 41.11
N TRP A 24 -23.47 6.48 41.16
CA TRP A 24 -22.64 6.43 39.96
C TRP A 24 -21.87 5.12 39.98
N ARG A 25 -22.24 4.20 39.09
CA ARG A 25 -21.78 2.80 39.12
C ARG A 25 -22.01 2.19 40.52
N ASP A 26 -20.95 1.76 41.20
CA ASP A 26 -21.03 1.11 42.52
C ASP A 26 -20.82 2.07 43.70
N GLN A 27 -20.65 3.37 43.44
CA GLN A 27 -20.48 4.37 44.50
C GLN A 27 -21.79 5.12 44.79
N HIS A 28 -22.15 5.11 46.07
CA HIS A 28 -23.25 5.88 46.62
C HIS A 28 -22.72 7.20 47.16
N THR A 29 -23.14 8.31 46.57
CA THR A 29 -22.69 9.65 46.98
C THR A 29 -23.87 10.46 47.48
N ALA A 30 -23.67 11.11 48.63
CA ALA A 30 -24.56 12.12 49.17
C ALA A 30 -23.80 13.45 49.17
N ARG A 31 -24.33 14.47 48.50
CA ARG A 31 -23.70 15.80 48.40
C ARG A 31 -24.65 16.90 48.80
N GLN A 32 -24.14 17.97 49.41
CA GLN A 32 -24.94 19.15 49.71
C GLN A 32 -25.38 19.83 48.40
N TYR A 33 -26.65 20.21 48.34
CA TYR A 33 -27.23 21.02 47.29
C TYR A 33 -26.75 22.45 47.46
N GLN A 34 -26.00 22.97 46.48
CA GLN A 34 -25.61 24.36 46.41
C GLN A 34 -26.56 25.10 45.45
N PRO A 35 -27.42 26.01 45.95
CA PRO A 35 -28.36 26.77 45.12
C PRO A 35 -27.66 27.88 44.31
N ASP A 36 -26.62 28.51 44.89
CA ASP A 36 -25.81 29.52 44.22
C ASP A 36 -24.45 28.94 43.83
N VAL A 37 -24.22 28.80 42.53
CA VAL A 37 -22.91 28.48 41.96
C VAL A 37 -22.32 29.78 41.44
N HIS A 38 -21.48 30.43 42.24
CA HIS A 38 -20.74 31.60 41.79
C HIS A 38 -19.64 31.14 40.83
N ASP A 39 -19.81 31.38 39.53
CA ASP A 39 -18.81 31.07 38.53
C ASP A 39 -17.63 32.05 38.66
N ALA A 40 -16.65 31.68 39.50
CA ALA A 40 -15.45 32.48 39.68
C ALA A 40 -14.62 32.48 38.37
N LYS A 41 -14.40 33.67 37.82
CA LYS A 41 -13.67 33.90 36.55
C LYS A 41 -12.28 34.49 36.79
N THR A 42 -11.56 33.99 37.79
CA THR A 42 -10.18 34.45 38.00
C THR A 42 -9.31 34.04 36.80
N PRO A 43 -8.25 34.81 36.45
CA PRO A 43 -7.37 34.46 35.33
C PRO A 43 -6.78 33.04 35.45
N ALA A 44 -6.40 32.60 36.65
CA ALA A 44 -5.89 31.25 36.90
C ALA A 44 -6.94 30.16 36.64
N GLN A 45 -8.20 30.38 37.05
CA GLN A 45 -9.30 29.44 36.79
C GLN A 45 -9.66 29.38 35.30
N LEU A 46 -9.65 30.52 34.60
CA LEU A 46 -9.84 30.55 33.14
C LEU A 46 -8.71 29.80 32.42
N LYS A 47 -7.46 29.99 32.84
CA LYS A 47 -6.29 29.27 32.30
C LYS A 47 -6.44 27.75 32.49
N GLN A 48 -6.82 27.30 33.69
CA GLN A 48 -7.06 25.89 33.96
C GLN A 48 -8.22 25.30 33.13
N ARG A 49 -9.31 26.06 32.94
CA ARG A 49 -10.43 25.65 32.07
C ARG A 49 -10.00 25.51 30.63
N ASN A 50 -9.19 26.45 30.13
CA ASN A 50 -8.67 26.40 28.77
C ASN A 50 -7.76 25.17 28.57
N ARG A 51 -6.90 24.85 29.54
CA ARG A 51 -6.07 23.64 29.53
C ARG A 51 -6.92 22.37 29.48
N MET A 52 -7.93 22.27 30.34
CA MET A 52 -8.86 21.14 30.33
C MET A 52 -9.61 21.02 29.00
N TYR A 53 -10.09 22.15 28.44
CA TYR A 53 -10.77 22.17 27.15
C TYR A 53 -9.86 21.69 26.02
N ALA A 54 -8.62 22.18 25.96
CA ALA A 54 -7.63 21.76 24.96
C ALA A 54 -7.37 20.24 25.04
N LEU A 55 -7.16 19.71 26.25
CA LEU A 55 -6.95 18.27 26.46
C LEU A 55 -8.16 17.45 25.98
N LEU A 56 -9.37 17.87 26.32
CA LEU A 56 -10.59 17.16 25.93
C LEU A 56 -10.75 17.11 24.42
N GLN A 57 -10.47 18.21 23.72
CA GLN A 57 -10.54 18.25 22.25
C GLN A 57 -9.51 17.31 21.61
N PHE A 58 -8.29 17.27 22.16
CA PHE A 58 -7.23 16.39 21.69
C PHE A 58 -7.50 14.91 21.94
N LEU A 59 -7.97 14.54 23.13
CA LEU A 59 -8.22 13.13 23.48
C LEU A 59 -9.46 12.56 22.79
N LYS A 60 -10.43 13.40 22.43
CA LYS A 60 -11.72 12.99 21.86
C LYS A 60 -11.58 12.07 20.63
N PRO A 61 -10.79 12.40 19.59
CA PRO A 61 -10.58 11.50 18.45
C PRO A 61 -9.95 10.16 18.87
N LEU A 62 -9.11 10.14 19.91
CA LEU A 62 -8.42 8.94 20.40
C LEU A 62 -9.32 8.02 21.26
N ASN A 63 -10.50 8.50 21.69
CA ASN A 63 -11.31 7.82 22.69
C ASN A 63 -11.71 6.39 22.29
N LYS A 64 -12.19 6.21 21.05
CA LYS A 64 -12.71 4.93 20.59
C LYS A 64 -11.62 3.88 20.39
N ASN A 65 -10.50 4.29 19.82
CA ASN A 65 -9.47 3.37 19.30
C ASN A 65 -8.31 3.19 20.28
N PHE A 66 -7.78 4.28 20.85
CA PHE A 66 -6.58 4.24 21.69
C PHE A 66 -6.91 4.23 23.18
N ILE A 67 -7.71 5.19 23.66
CA ILE A 67 -7.96 5.36 25.11
C ILE A 67 -8.72 4.17 25.68
N LYS A 68 -9.75 3.69 25.00
CA LYS A 68 -10.46 2.48 25.42
C LYS A 68 -9.55 1.26 25.38
N PHE A 69 -8.71 1.13 24.36
CA PHE A 69 -7.82 -0.02 24.23
C PHE A 69 -6.81 -0.07 25.40
N PHE A 70 -5.99 0.97 25.55
CA PHE A 70 -4.91 0.98 26.55
C PHE A 70 -5.41 1.15 27.99
N ASN A 71 -6.48 1.91 28.24
CA ASN A 71 -6.85 2.26 29.62
C ASN A 71 -7.97 1.38 30.22
N SER A 72 -8.57 0.44 29.47
CA SER A 72 -9.70 -0.38 30.00
C SER A 72 -9.33 -1.22 31.21
N ASN A 73 -8.15 -1.86 31.19
CA ASN A 73 -7.76 -2.79 32.25
C ASN A 73 -7.26 -2.11 33.52
N ILE A 74 -6.89 -0.83 33.43
CA ILE A 74 -6.42 -0.03 34.56
C ILE A 74 -7.50 0.90 35.14
N ALA A 75 -8.64 1.06 34.47
CA ALA A 75 -9.75 1.91 34.90
C ALA A 75 -10.60 1.32 36.05
N LYS A 76 -9.95 0.80 37.10
CA LYS A 76 -10.62 0.24 38.29
C LYS A 76 -11.40 1.34 39.01
N GLY A 77 -12.73 1.22 39.04
CA GLY A 77 -13.61 2.21 39.67
C GLY A 77 -13.77 3.53 38.91
N SER A 78 -13.23 3.66 37.69
CA SER A 78 -13.32 4.88 36.85
C SER A 78 -13.56 4.54 35.38
N THR A 79 -13.74 5.54 34.52
CA THR A 79 -13.82 5.32 33.06
C THR A 79 -12.41 5.38 32.45
N PRO A 80 -12.12 4.62 31.38
CA PRO A 80 -10.85 4.74 30.64
C PRO A 80 -10.56 6.19 30.20
N TRP A 81 -11.63 6.91 29.84
CA TRP A 81 -11.61 8.33 29.52
C TRP A 81 -11.14 9.22 30.68
N ALA A 82 -11.68 9.01 31.88
CA ALA A 82 -11.30 9.79 33.06
C ALA A 82 -9.85 9.49 33.51
N VAL A 83 -9.38 8.24 33.36
CA VAL A 83 -7.98 7.88 33.59
C VAL A 83 -7.07 8.62 32.61
N ALA A 84 -7.40 8.60 31.31
CA ALA A 84 -6.63 9.31 30.29
C ALA A 84 -6.55 10.82 30.56
N ILE A 85 -7.66 11.46 30.91
CA ILE A 85 -7.66 12.89 31.26
C ILE A 85 -6.73 13.16 32.46
N LYS A 86 -6.88 12.38 33.52
CA LYS A 86 -6.09 12.58 34.75
C LYS A 86 -4.58 12.46 34.48
N ASN A 87 -4.17 11.44 33.73
CA ASN A 87 -2.76 11.19 33.46
C ASN A 87 -2.15 12.23 32.52
N ASN A 88 -2.96 12.81 31.61
CA ASN A 88 -2.50 13.73 30.58
C ASN A 88 -2.75 15.22 30.89
N MET A 89 -3.27 15.60 32.06
CA MET A 89 -3.34 17.03 32.41
C MET A 89 -1.97 17.71 32.47
N LYS A 90 -0.91 16.93 32.72
CA LYS A 90 0.47 17.43 32.75
C LYS A 90 1.03 17.78 31.37
N CYS A 91 0.58 17.10 30.30
CA CYS A 91 1.08 17.33 28.94
C CYS A 91 0.51 18.60 28.28
N VAL A 92 -0.39 19.30 28.97
CA VAL A 92 -0.98 20.55 28.47
C VAL A 92 -0.24 21.73 29.09
N SER A 93 0.43 22.50 28.24
CA SER A 93 1.09 23.74 28.60
C SER A 93 0.10 24.77 29.14
N ASP A 94 0.65 25.82 29.71
CA ASP A 94 -0.12 26.92 30.28
C ASP A 94 -0.88 27.74 29.22
N GLU A 95 -0.44 27.67 27.97
CA GLU A 95 -1.04 28.26 26.78
C GLU A 95 -2.07 27.33 26.12
N GLY A 96 -2.21 26.10 26.61
CA GLY A 96 -3.11 25.08 26.03
C GLY A 96 -2.48 24.29 24.89
N CYS A 97 -1.16 24.34 24.70
CA CYS A 97 -0.43 23.50 23.76
C CYS A 97 -0.27 22.09 24.33
N ILE A 98 -0.26 21.07 23.47
CA ILE A 98 -0.15 19.66 23.88
C ILE A 98 1.12 19.08 23.29
N GLU A 99 2.00 18.62 24.16
CA GLU A 99 3.22 17.93 23.78
C GLU A 99 2.92 16.44 23.57
N LEU A 100 3.01 15.97 22.33
CA LEU A 100 2.67 14.58 21.98
C LEU A 100 3.63 13.57 22.64
N GLU A 101 4.89 13.98 22.83
CA GLU A 101 5.95 13.17 23.46
C GLU A 101 5.64 12.85 24.93
N GLU A 102 4.81 13.67 25.58
CA GLU A 102 4.39 13.47 26.97
C GLU A 102 3.04 12.72 27.10
N LEU A 103 2.50 12.22 25.98
CA LEU A 103 1.22 11.49 25.98
C LEU A 103 1.37 10.14 26.70
N GLU A 104 0.64 9.98 27.80
CA GLU A 104 0.61 8.75 28.59
C GLU A 104 -0.70 7.99 28.41
N LEU A 105 -0.62 6.86 27.74
CA LEU A 105 -1.70 5.89 27.57
C LEU A 105 -1.22 4.51 28.03
N GLY A 106 -2.10 3.80 28.74
CA GLY A 106 -1.79 2.49 29.30
C GLY A 106 -0.93 2.58 30.57
N ASP A 107 -0.38 1.43 30.95
CA ASP A 107 0.46 1.22 32.11
C ASP A 107 1.73 0.48 31.66
N PRO A 108 2.70 1.22 31.07
CA PRO A 108 3.90 0.61 30.50
C PRO A 108 4.80 0.05 31.61
N GLU A 109 5.01 -1.26 31.60
CA GLU A 109 5.86 -1.99 32.56
C GLU A 109 7.28 -2.23 32.01
N CYS A 110 7.45 -2.17 30.68
CA CYS A 110 8.74 -2.35 30.02
C CYS A 110 9.37 -0.98 29.66
N PRO A 111 10.72 -0.88 29.64
CA PRO A 111 11.39 0.35 29.22
C PRO A 111 11.10 0.68 27.74
N GLU A 112 11.47 1.89 27.33
CA GLU A 112 11.40 2.30 25.92
C GLU A 112 12.26 1.40 25.03
N LEU A 113 11.84 1.22 23.78
CA LEU A 113 12.59 0.46 22.79
C LEU A 113 13.50 1.33 21.95
N GLU A 114 14.58 0.74 21.48
CA GLU A 114 15.49 1.39 20.54
C GLU A 114 14.96 1.25 19.12
N ILE A 115 14.40 2.34 18.59
CA ILE A 115 14.07 2.46 17.16
C ILE A 115 15.35 2.87 16.43
N SER A 116 15.82 2.01 15.53
CA SER A 116 17.03 2.27 14.74
C SER A 116 16.76 3.09 13.48
N LYS A 117 15.57 2.96 12.88
CA LYS A 117 15.20 3.65 11.65
C LYS A 117 13.69 3.78 11.52
N VAL A 118 13.22 4.94 11.05
CA VAL A 118 11.85 5.11 10.55
C VAL A 118 11.91 5.76 9.18
N VAL A 119 11.45 5.03 8.16
CA VAL A 119 11.57 5.44 6.76
C VAL A 119 10.20 5.50 6.12
N TYR A 120 9.92 6.59 5.41
CA TYR A 120 8.77 6.68 4.52
C TYR A 120 9.20 6.45 3.07
N ASN A 121 8.54 5.50 2.40
CA ASN A 121 8.71 5.20 0.99
C ASN A 121 7.54 5.78 0.18
N PRO A 122 7.73 6.94 -0.49
CA PRO A 122 6.67 7.58 -1.27
C PRO A 122 6.30 6.83 -2.56
N PHE A 123 7.12 5.89 -3.03
CA PHE A 123 6.80 5.14 -4.25
C PHE A 123 5.65 4.15 -4.04
N ILE A 124 5.49 3.66 -2.81
CA ILE A 124 4.46 2.68 -2.43
C ILE A 124 3.59 3.14 -1.25
N ASP A 125 3.74 4.41 -0.83
CA ASP A 125 3.07 4.99 0.34
C ASP A 125 3.17 4.10 1.59
N GLN A 126 4.41 3.82 2.02
CA GLN A 126 4.67 2.92 3.15
C GLN A 126 5.60 3.57 4.17
N THR A 127 5.25 3.52 5.46
CA THR A 127 6.19 3.83 6.55
C THR A 127 6.71 2.53 7.16
N SER A 128 8.02 2.37 7.24
CA SER A 128 8.69 1.24 7.87
C SER A 128 9.43 1.67 9.13
N PHE A 129 9.41 0.80 10.13
CA PHE A 129 10.08 0.96 11.40
C PHE A 129 11.04 -0.21 11.57
N SER A 130 12.28 0.10 11.93
CA SER A 130 13.26 -0.88 12.35
C SER A 130 13.56 -0.68 13.83
N TYR A 131 13.51 -1.75 14.60
CA TYR A 131 13.70 -1.70 16.05
C TYR A 131 14.33 -2.98 16.61
N ASN A 132 15.04 -2.86 17.73
CA ASN A 132 15.62 -4.03 18.41
C ASN A 132 14.73 -4.49 19.57
N ALA A 133 13.91 -5.51 19.33
CA ALA A 133 13.04 -6.08 20.35
C ALA A 133 13.76 -7.01 21.35
N LYS A 134 14.89 -7.61 20.96
CA LYS A 134 15.53 -8.70 21.73
C LYS A 134 16.10 -8.24 23.07
N SER A 135 16.46 -6.97 23.19
CA SER A 135 17.03 -6.38 24.41
C SER A 135 16.02 -6.23 25.55
N ILE A 136 14.72 -6.36 25.27
CA ILE A 136 13.64 -5.94 26.20
C ILE A 136 12.67 -7.08 26.50
N ILE A 137 12.81 -8.24 25.84
CA ILE A 137 11.91 -9.39 26.04
C ILE A 137 11.94 -9.77 27.53
N PRO A 138 10.79 -9.69 28.25
CA PRO A 138 10.77 -10.07 29.65
C PRO A 138 11.11 -11.56 29.78
N LYS A 139 11.95 -11.90 30.76
CA LYS A 139 12.41 -13.29 30.99
C LYS A 139 11.27 -14.31 31.17
N SER A 140 10.07 -13.85 31.49
CA SER A 140 8.87 -14.65 31.75
C SER A 140 7.98 -14.86 30.52
N VAL A 141 8.32 -14.34 29.34
CA VAL A 141 7.50 -14.48 28.13
C VAL A 141 8.08 -15.60 27.25
N PRO A 142 7.47 -16.80 27.24
CA PRO A 142 8.04 -17.98 26.59
C PRO A 142 8.03 -17.93 25.06
N PHE A 143 7.14 -17.10 24.47
CA PHE A 143 7.02 -16.92 23.02
C PHE A 143 6.74 -15.45 22.70
N PRO A 144 7.64 -14.74 22.00
CA PRO A 144 7.44 -13.32 21.73
C PRO A 144 6.53 -13.14 20.52
N TYR A 145 5.23 -13.34 20.67
CA TYR A 145 4.31 -12.64 19.79
C TYR A 145 4.32 -11.18 20.24
N ILE A 146 4.61 -10.29 19.31
CA ILE A 146 4.72 -8.86 19.58
C ILE A 146 3.57 -8.18 18.85
N GLY A 147 2.73 -7.51 19.62
CA GLY A 147 1.79 -6.55 19.08
C GLY A 147 2.46 -5.18 19.04
N VAL A 148 2.17 -4.46 17.98
CA VAL A 148 2.66 -3.11 17.75
C VAL A 148 1.46 -2.20 17.58
N SER A 149 1.54 -1.01 18.17
CA SER A 149 0.55 0.04 17.99
C SER A 149 1.25 1.32 17.57
N VAL A 150 0.64 2.06 16.63
CA VAL A 150 1.16 3.34 16.16
C VAL A 150 0.07 4.40 16.16
N LEU A 151 0.40 5.54 16.74
CA LEU A 151 -0.37 6.77 16.64
C LEU A 151 0.39 7.75 15.75
N GLY A 152 0.01 7.85 14.48
CA GLY A 152 0.59 8.80 13.53
C GLY A 152 -0.06 10.18 13.66
N LYS A 153 0.71 11.25 13.50
CA LYS A 153 0.22 12.64 13.44
C LYS A 153 0.44 13.18 12.03
N TYR A 154 -0.61 13.62 11.37
CA TYR A 154 -0.54 14.31 10.08
C TYR A 154 -1.07 15.75 10.20
N LYS A 155 -0.62 16.59 9.27
CA LYS A 155 -1.06 17.99 9.18
C LYS A 155 -2.09 18.08 8.06
N THR A 156 -3.27 18.60 8.37
CA THR A 156 -4.37 18.80 7.42
C THR A 156 -4.23 20.13 6.68
N LEU A 157 -5.10 20.33 5.68
CA LEU A 157 -5.14 21.52 4.83
C LEU A 157 -5.37 22.83 5.58
N ASP A 158 -6.24 22.80 6.59
CA ASP A 158 -6.58 23.95 7.43
C ASP A 158 -5.53 24.24 8.50
N GLY A 159 -4.41 23.51 8.48
CA GLY A 159 -3.33 23.62 9.46
C GLY A 159 -3.64 22.91 10.78
N THR A 160 -4.78 22.23 10.89
CA THR A 160 -5.07 21.38 12.05
C THR A 160 -4.23 20.09 12.00
N HIS A 161 -4.23 19.38 13.13
CA HIS A 161 -3.55 18.10 13.24
C HIS A 161 -4.59 17.01 13.39
N GLU A 162 -4.47 16.00 12.56
CA GLU A 162 -5.27 14.78 12.66
C GLU A 162 -4.37 13.60 13.02
N PHE A 163 -5.00 12.58 13.58
CA PHE A 163 -4.32 11.39 14.09
C PHE A 163 -4.71 10.18 13.28
N ASP A 164 -3.70 9.42 12.87
CA ASP A 164 -3.86 8.11 12.30
C ASP A 164 -3.96 7.09 13.43
N THR A 165 -5.17 6.57 13.63
CA THR A 165 -5.46 5.55 14.63
C THR A 165 -5.77 4.20 14.00
N ARG A 166 -5.45 3.97 12.72
CA ARG A 166 -5.82 2.71 12.04
C ARG A 166 -4.99 1.52 12.52
N HIS A 167 -3.75 1.78 12.94
CA HIS A 167 -2.79 0.76 13.36
C HIS A 167 -2.76 0.60 14.88
N VAL A 168 -3.93 0.36 15.49
CA VAL A 168 -4.06 0.22 16.95
C VAL A 168 -3.40 -1.06 17.46
N LEU A 169 -3.43 -2.15 16.69
CA LEU A 169 -2.80 -3.41 17.08
C LEU A 169 -2.47 -4.22 15.81
N CYS A 170 -1.19 -4.42 15.56
CA CYS A 170 -0.68 -5.26 14.48
C CYS A 170 0.30 -6.26 15.06
N PHE A 171 0.19 -7.53 14.69
CA PHE A 171 1.10 -8.58 15.15
C PHE A 171 2.16 -8.84 14.09
N LEU A 172 3.43 -8.61 14.44
CA LEU A 172 4.55 -8.76 13.52
C LEU A 172 5.74 -9.43 14.22
N PRO A 173 6.60 -10.14 13.47
CA PRO A 173 7.85 -10.63 14.03
C PRO A 173 8.70 -9.47 14.55
N PRO A 174 9.49 -9.69 15.60
CA PRO A 174 10.44 -8.69 16.08
C PRO A 174 11.39 -8.22 14.97
N GLY A 175 11.60 -6.90 14.89
CA GLY A 175 12.60 -6.30 14.00
C GLY A 175 12.03 -5.23 13.09
N HIS A 176 10.83 -5.46 12.54
CA HIS A 176 10.25 -4.58 11.53
C HIS A 176 8.74 -4.40 11.70
N PHE A 177 8.28 -3.17 11.52
CA PHE A 177 6.85 -2.84 11.38
C PHE A 177 6.61 -2.04 10.10
N PHE A 178 5.61 -2.46 9.33
CA PHE A 178 5.26 -1.83 8.05
C PHE A 178 3.83 -1.28 8.14
N CYS A 179 3.71 0.00 7.84
CA CYS A 179 2.46 0.72 7.80
C CYS A 179 2.14 1.06 6.35
N SER A 180 1.05 0.52 5.83
CA SER A 180 0.53 0.84 4.50
C SER A 180 -0.98 1.10 4.60
N ILE A 181 -1.48 1.96 3.72
CA ILE A 181 -2.86 2.40 3.68
C ILE A 181 -3.39 2.12 2.29
N TYR A 182 -4.58 1.55 2.25
CA TYR A 182 -5.34 1.38 1.03
C TYR A 182 -6.57 2.30 1.08
N THR A 183 -6.71 3.15 0.08
CA THR A 183 -7.95 3.89 -0.18
C THR A 183 -8.40 3.61 -1.60
N GLU A 184 -9.70 3.39 -1.80
CA GLU A 184 -10.29 3.15 -3.12
C GLU A 184 -10.18 4.39 -4.04
N THR A 185 -9.95 5.57 -3.45
CA THR A 185 -9.84 6.85 -4.15
C THR A 185 -8.36 7.25 -4.31
N ALA A 186 -7.69 6.62 -5.27
CA ALA A 186 -6.23 6.64 -5.44
C ALA A 186 -5.61 7.93 -6.00
N GLU A 187 -6.30 9.08 -5.99
CA GLU A 187 -5.75 10.27 -6.66
C GLU A 187 -4.63 10.97 -5.88
N TRP A 188 -4.57 10.81 -4.54
CA TRP A 188 -3.63 11.57 -3.67
C TRP A 188 -2.96 10.79 -2.53
N ALA A 189 -2.78 9.47 -2.65
CA ALA A 189 -2.32 8.65 -1.52
C ALA A 189 -0.82 8.85 -1.19
N PHE A 190 -0.56 9.69 -0.19
CA PHE A 190 0.67 9.73 0.63
C PHE A 190 0.28 9.69 2.11
N ASP A 191 -0.72 8.87 2.44
CA ASP A 191 -1.44 8.93 3.71
C ASP A 191 -0.61 8.34 4.86
N ASN A 192 0.45 7.58 4.55
CA ASN A 192 1.41 7.09 5.53
C ASN A 192 2.51 8.11 5.84
N TRP A 193 2.50 9.29 5.20
CA TRP A 193 3.42 10.36 5.56
C TRP A 193 2.95 11.09 6.82
N TRP A 194 3.64 10.80 7.93
CA TRP A 194 3.39 11.44 9.21
C TRP A 194 4.41 12.53 9.52
N GLY A 195 3.97 13.62 10.14
CA GLY A 195 4.88 14.63 10.69
C GLY A 195 5.62 14.15 11.96
N GLY A 196 5.11 13.10 12.59
CA GLY A 196 5.64 12.43 13.77
C GLY A 196 4.60 11.50 14.38
N GLY A 197 4.91 10.82 15.48
CA GLY A 197 3.95 9.94 16.13
C GLY A 197 4.53 9.21 17.35
N MET A 198 3.73 8.31 17.92
CA MET A 198 4.11 7.45 19.04
C MET A 198 4.00 5.98 18.66
N PHE A 199 4.95 5.17 19.10
CA PHE A 199 5.06 3.74 18.81
C PHE A 199 5.10 2.93 20.11
N TRP A 200 4.23 1.92 20.25
CA TRP A 200 4.17 1.01 21.39
C TRP A 200 4.46 -0.43 20.95
N MET A 201 5.16 -1.18 21.80
CA MET A 201 5.27 -2.63 21.70
C MET A 201 4.58 -3.31 22.89
N MET A 202 3.93 -4.44 22.62
CA MET A 202 3.27 -5.29 23.59
C MET A 202 3.80 -6.70 23.46
N PHE A 203 4.32 -7.27 24.55
CA PHE A 203 4.78 -8.66 24.59
C PHE A 203 3.65 -9.58 25.08
N TYR A 204 3.30 -10.58 24.28
CA TYR A 204 2.23 -11.53 24.61
C TYR A 204 2.77 -12.87 25.10
N ASP A 205 2.03 -13.49 26.02
CA ASP A 205 2.16 -14.91 26.31
C ASP A 205 1.14 -15.70 25.48
N THR A 206 1.61 -16.60 24.62
CA THR A 206 0.79 -17.33 23.65
C THR A 206 -0.10 -18.40 24.25
N TYR A 207 0.10 -18.76 25.51
CA TYR A 207 -0.70 -19.81 26.16
C TYR A 207 -2.12 -19.37 26.55
N ASP A 208 -2.49 -18.11 26.25
CA ASP A 208 -3.76 -17.51 26.67
C ASP A 208 -4.46 -16.75 25.53
N MET A 209 -4.41 -17.27 24.29
CA MET A 209 -5.10 -16.66 23.14
C MET A 209 -6.63 -16.59 23.32
N ASP A 210 -7.20 -17.44 24.18
CA ASP A 210 -8.63 -17.50 24.46
C ASP A 210 -9.10 -16.42 25.48
N ARG A 211 -8.18 -15.74 26.17
CA ARG A 211 -8.53 -14.60 27.05
C ARG A 211 -8.46 -13.28 26.32
N HIS A 212 -9.33 -12.36 26.74
CA HIS A 212 -9.35 -10.99 26.24
C HIS A 212 -7.95 -10.37 26.33
N CYS A 213 -7.42 -9.96 25.17
CA CYS A 213 -6.15 -9.26 25.04
C CYS A 213 -6.05 -8.13 26.08
N ASN A 214 -5.10 -8.24 27.02
CA ASN A 214 -4.74 -7.11 27.87
C ASN A 214 -3.56 -6.37 27.23
N PRO A 215 -3.78 -5.20 26.60
CA PRO A 215 -2.71 -4.47 25.93
C PRO A 215 -1.67 -3.87 26.88
N ASN A 216 -1.87 -3.92 28.20
CA ASN A 216 -0.85 -3.48 29.16
C ASN A 216 0.12 -4.60 29.57
N ASN A 217 -0.18 -5.86 29.25
CA ASN A 217 0.73 -6.95 29.60
C ASN A 217 2.02 -6.79 28.79
N GLY A 218 3.14 -6.55 29.45
CA GLY A 218 4.43 -6.33 28.78
C GLY A 218 4.42 -5.13 27.82
N LEU A 219 3.66 -4.07 28.13
CA LEU A 219 3.63 -2.85 27.32
C LEU A 219 4.92 -2.03 27.53
N THR A 220 5.58 -1.63 26.45
CA THR A 220 6.72 -0.71 26.51
C THR A 220 6.28 0.73 26.74
N LYS A 221 7.14 1.55 27.33
CA LYS A 221 6.99 3.00 27.23
C LYS A 221 6.89 3.40 25.74
N PRO A 222 5.97 4.31 25.38
CA PRO A 222 5.85 4.73 24.00
C PRO A 222 7.10 5.49 23.57
N VAL A 223 7.49 5.28 22.31
CA VAL A 223 8.64 5.94 21.72
C VAL A 223 8.16 6.91 20.66
N TYR A 224 8.57 8.17 20.81
CA TYR A 224 8.33 9.17 19.79
C TYR A 224 9.14 8.85 18.54
N PHE A 225 8.55 9.08 17.37
CA PHE A 225 9.25 8.93 16.11
C PHE A 225 8.90 10.07 15.15
N LYS A 226 9.82 10.29 14.21
CA LYS A 226 9.61 11.14 13.05
C LYS A 226 10.12 10.41 11.81
N PRO A 227 9.25 10.04 10.85
CA PRO A 227 9.69 9.33 9.68
C PRO A 227 10.53 10.24 8.78
N THR A 228 11.56 9.66 8.16
CA THR A 228 12.35 10.34 7.13
C THR A 228 12.00 9.75 5.78
N SER A 229 11.64 10.59 4.81
CA SER A 229 11.38 10.12 3.46
C SER A 229 12.65 9.60 2.80
N MET A 230 12.55 8.54 1.99
CA MET A 230 13.63 8.11 1.10
C MET A 230 13.93 9.14 0.01
N ILE A 231 12.99 10.06 -0.23
CA ILE A 231 13.14 11.16 -1.18
C ILE A 231 13.46 12.44 -0.43
N GLU A 232 14.62 13.01 -0.74
CA GLU A 232 15.04 14.30 -0.19
C GLU A 232 14.06 15.41 -0.60
N GLY A 233 13.70 16.27 0.36
CA GLY A 233 12.77 17.37 0.13
C GLY A 233 11.32 16.94 -0.10
N PHE A 234 10.97 15.69 0.20
CA PHE A 234 9.58 15.21 0.10
C PHE A 234 8.66 16.01 1.01
N ASN A 235 7.65 16.64 0.39
CA ASN A 235 6.74 17.57 1.06
C ASN A 235 5.35 17.47 0.45
N THR A 236 4.40 17.02 1.26
CA THR A 236 3.00 16.82 0.89
C THR A 236 2.08 17.97 1.30
N LEU A 237 2.65 19.06 1.85
CA LEU A 237 1.91 20.26 2.22
C LEU A 237 1.47 21.06 0.99
N VAL A 238 2.19 20.93 -0.13
CA VAL A 238 1.78 21.47 -1.43
C VAL A 238 0.75 20.52 -2.05
N LYS A 239 -0.41 21.05 -2.43
CA LYS A 239 -1.55 20.26 -2.91
C LYS A 239 -2.02 20.66 -4.29
N GLU A 240 -1.57 21.82 -4.77
CA GLU A 240 -1.77 22.28 -6.12
C GLU A 240 -1.22 21.25 -7.10
N ASN A 241 -1.95 20.99 -8.18
CA ASN A 241 -1.48 20.09 -9.22
C ASN A 241 -1.41 20.83 -10.57
N PRO A 242 -0.47 21.79 -10.72
CA PRO A 242 -0.36 22.59 -11.93
C PRO A 242 0.05 21.77 -13.16
N VAL A 243 0.57 20.55 -12.97
CA VAL A 243 0.85 19.58 -14.05
C VAL A 243 0.23 18.25 -13.65
N PRO A 244 -1.05 18.00 -13.98
CA PRO A 244 -1.70 16.75 -13.63
C PRO A 244 -1.07 15.57 -14.41
N LYS A 245 -1.26 14.35 -13.90
CA LYS A 245 -0.68 13.12 -14.48
C LYS A 245 -0.98 12.94 -15.96
N ASP A 246 -2.16 13.32 -16.41
CA ASP A 246 -2.61 13.16 -17.80
C ASP A 246 -2.08 14.27 -18.75
N ALA A 247 -1.38 15.27 -18.20
CA ALA A 247 -0.61 16.25 -18.96
C ALA A 247 0.75 15.71 -19.40
N ILE A 248 1.24 14.61 -18.80
CA ILE A 248 2.50 13.96 -19.15
C ILE A 248 2.19 12.66 -19.89
N THR A 249 2.78 12.49 -21.07
CA THR A 249 2.83 11.22 -21.78
C THR A 249 4.25 10.69 -21.81
N TRP A 250 4.41 9.38 -21.96
CA TRP A 250 5.71 8.73 -22.06
C TRP A 250 5.70 7.66 -23.13
N GLU A 251 6.86 7.40 -23.73
CA GLU A 251 7.09 6.32 -24.68
C GLU A 251 8.55 5.86 -24.64
N TYR A 252 8.80 4.61 -25.03
CA TYR A 252 10.16 4.13 -25.26
C TYR A 252 10.61 4.45 -26.69
N GLN A 253 11.87 4.88 -26.83
CA GLN A 253 12.51 5.09 -28.13
C GLN A 253 13.90 4.47 -28.15
N THR A 254 14.25 3.79 -29.25
CA THR A 254 15.63 3.34 -29.51
C THR A 254 16.27 4.26 -30.55
N ILE A 255 17.32 4.98 -30.18
CA ILE A 255 18.06 5.89 -31.06
C ILE A 255 19.53 5.46 -31.03
N GLU A 256 20.13 5.18 -32.18
CA GLU A 256 21.55 4.81 -32.28
C GLU A 256 21.96 3.63 -31.35
N LYS A 257 21.10 2.62 -31.24
CA LYS A 257 21.26 1.45 -30.33
C LYS A 257 21.25 1.79 -28.83
N LYS A 258 20.86 3.00 -28.46
CA LYS A 258 20.59 3.39 -27.07
C LYS A 258 19.09 3.48 -26.84
N ASN A 259 18.67 3.05 -25.66
CA ASN A 259 17.28 3.04 -25.27
C ASN A 259 16.95 4.28 -24.44
N PHE A 260 15.83 4.92 -24.72
CA PHE A 260 15.39 6.13 -24.06
C PHE A 260 13.95 5.98 -23.59
N LEU A 261 13.66 6.55 -22.42
CA LEU A 261 12.31 6.88 -22.00
C LEU A 261 12.06 8.35 -22.29
N VAL A 262 11.14 8.62 -23.20
CA VAL A 262 10.84 9.97 -23.67
C VAL A 262 9.54 10.43 -23.05
N PHE A 263 9.61 11.53 -22.30
CA PHE A 263 8.46 12.19 -21.71
C PHE A 263 8.07 13.40 -22.56
N ASN A 264 6.78 13.61 -22.76
CA ASN A 264 6.22 14.77 -23.44
C ASN A 264 5.16 15.43 -22.57
N ILE A 265 5.08 16.75 -22.61
CA ILE A 265 4.09 17.52 -21.86
C ILE A 265 3.09 18.19 -22.80
N ASP A 266 1.80 18.08 -22.46
CA ASP A 266 0.74 18.86 -23.07
C ASP A 266 0.44 20.09 -22.23
N TYR A 267 1.01 21.24 -22.62
CA TYR A 267 0.80 22.51 -21.93
C TYR A 267 -0.67 22.96 -21.89
N LYS A 268 -1.56 22.43 -22.75
CA LYS A 268 -2.99 22.77 -22.69
C LYS A 268 -3.69 22.19 -21.46
N LYS A 269 -3.11 21.13 -20.89
CA LYS A 269 -3.62 20.45 -19.69
C LYS A 269 -2.96 20.95 -18.40
N THR A 270 -1.97 21.85 -18.50
CA THR A 270 -1.29 22.40 -17.33
C THR A 270 -1.90 23.73 -16.91
N GLN A 271 -1.68 24.11 -15.65
CA GLN A 271 -2.03 25.42 -15.10
C GLN A 271 -0.82 26.37 -15.11
N ILE A 272 0.30 25.98 -15.72
CA ILE A 272 1.54 26.75 -15.76
C ILE A 272 1.46 27.81 -16.86
N LYS A 273 1.54 29.09 -16.47
CA LYS A 273 1.52 30.22 -17.41
C LYS A 273 2.83 30.40 -18.18
N ASN A 274 3.97 30.29 -17.49
CA ASN A 274 5.31 30.52 -18.04
C ASN A 274 6.19 29.28 -17.81
N PRO A 275 6.18 28.28 -18.71
CA PRO A 275 6.92 27.03 -18.52
C PRO A 275 8.43 27.21 -18.26
N LYS A 276 9.02 28.30 -18.76
CA LYS A 276 10.45 28.63 -18.58
C LYS A 276 10.88 28.86 -17.12
N ASP A 277 9.93 29.14 -16.24
CA ASP A 277 10.20 29.44 -14.82
C ASP A 277 10.22 28.17 -13.94
N TYR A 278 9.91 27.01 -14.53
CA TYR A 278 9.67 25.77 -13.81
C TYR A 278 10.48 24.60 -14.36
N PHE A 279 10.66 23.58 -13.53
CA PHE A 279 11.13 22.26 -13.94
C PHE A 279 10.33 21.18 -13.22
N ILE A 280 10.23 20.00 -13.83
CA ILE A 280 9.74 18.79 -13.19
C ILE A 280 10.93 18.02 -12.66
N ARG A 281 10.90 17.62 -11.40
CA ARG A 281 11.85 16.67 -10.84
C ARG A 281 11.24 15.28 -10.82
N PHE A 282 11.93 14.31 -11.40
CA PHE A 282 11.55 12.90 -11.39
C PHE A 282 12.42 12.11 -10.42
N TRP A 283 11.80 11.14 -9.77
CA TRP A 283 12.48 10.03 -9.12
C TRP A 283 11.90 8.74 -9.67
N LYS A 284 12.76 7.73 -9.85
CA LYS A 284 12.35 6.47 -10.47
C LYS A 284 12.85 5.29 -9.65
N VAL A 285 11.99 4.29 -9.52
CA VAL A 285 12.38 2.94 -9.09
C VAL A 285 11.97 1.98 -10.20
N SER A 286 12.91 1.20 -10.69
CA SER A 286 12.65 0.11 -11.63
C SER A 286 12.63 -1.23 -10.92
N ILE A 287 11.69 -2.09 -11.31
CA ILE A 287 11.41 -3.39 -10.69
C ILE A 287 11.44 -4.46 -11.76
N GLY A 288 12.26 -5.50 -11.54
CA GLY A 288 12.33 -6.67 -12.39
C GLY A 288 13.43 -7.63 -11.97
N ASP A 289 13.33 -8.89 -12.40
CA ASP A 289 14.26 -9.97 -12.07
C ASP A 289 14.45 -10.17 -10.55
N GLY A 290 13.38 -9.98 -9.76
CA GLY A 290 13.44 -10.07 -8.29
C GLY A 290 14.25 -8.96 -7.60
N THR A 291 14.63 -7.90 -8.33
CA THR A 291 15.43 -6.79 -7.80
C THR A 291 14.76 -5.44 -7.98
N THR A 292 15.06 -4.52 -7.08
CA THR A 292 14.70 -3.10 -7.22
C THR A 292 15.95 -2.27 -7.51
N GLN A 293 15.80 -1.24 -8.34
CA GLN A 293 16.85 -0.26 -8.59
C GLN A 293 16.27 1.15 -8.50
N GLN A 294 16.72 1.92 -7.51
CA GLN A 294 16.39 3.33 -7.37
C GLN A 294 17.39 4.18 -8.16
N PHE A 295 16.88 5.23 -8.79
CA PHE A 295 17.67 6.20 -9.56
C PHE A 295 17.63 7.56 -8.87
N ASP A 296 18.72 8.30 -9.03
CA ASP A 296 18.82 9.69 -8.57
C ASP A 296 17.78 10.58 -9.25
N ALA A 297 17.52 11.72 -8.59
CA ALA A 297 16.58 12.70 -9.11
C ALA A 297 17.06 13.26 -10.45
N VAL A 298 16.14 13.44 -11.40
CA VAL A 298 16.43 14.07 -12.68
C VAL A 298 15.47 15.21 -12.96
N ASP A 299 16.02 16.35 -13.39
CA ASP A 299 15.27 17.57 -13.66
C ASP A 299 14.98 17.73 -15.14
N TRP A 300 13.71 17.99 -15.46
CA TRP A 300 13.21 18.35 -16.78
C TRP A 300 12.83 19.83 -16.81
N ASP A 301 13.62 20.66 -17.49
CA ASP A 301 13.29 22.06 -17.76
C ASP A 301 12.02 22.17 -18.62
N LEU A 302 10.96 22.76 -18.06
CA LEU A 302 9.65 22.85 -18.71
C LEU A 302 9.62 23.85 -19.88
N SER A 303 10.70 24.58 -20.15
CA SER A 303 10.87 25.28 -21.43
C SER A 303 10.99 24.32 -22.62
N LEU A 304 11.35 23.06 -22.38
CA LEU A 304 11.41 22.00 -23.38
C LEU A 304 10.14 21.16 -23.32
N LYS A 305 9.48 20.98 -24.47
CA LYS A 305 8.24 20.17 -24.55
C LYS A 305 8.48 18.67 -24.35
N SER A 306 9.72 18.22 -24.52
CA SER A 306 10.11 16.81 -24.40
C SER A 306 11.38 16.65 -23.58
N PHE A 307 11.44 15.59 -22.80
CA PHE A 307 12.61 15.18 -22.04
C PHE A 307 12.96 13.72 -22.34
N LYS A 308 14.25 13.44 -22.54
CA LYS A 308 14.74 12.09 -22.85
C LYS A 308 15.65 11.62 -21.73
N ALA A 309 15.27 10.53 -21.08
CA ALA A 309 16.12 9.84 -20.12
C ALA A 309 16.75 8.62 -20.80
N GLU A 310 18.07 8.59 -20.92
CA GLU A 310 18.80 7.40 -21.40
C GLU A 310 18.63 6.27 -20.38
N LEU A 311 18.33 5.06 -20.88
CA LEU A 311 18.16 3.85 -20.10
C LEU A 311 19.26 2.86 -20.44
N ILE A 312 19.81 2.23 -19.40
CA ILE A 312 20.62 1.03 -19.56
C ILE A 312 19.69 -0.11 -20.00
N ASP A 313 20.16 -1.00 -20.88
CA ASP A 313 19.34 -2.07 -21.47
C ASP A 313 18.62 -2.95 -20.44
N SER A 314 19.28 -3.28 -19.33
CA SER A 314 18.68 -4.05 -18.23
C SER A 314 17.48 -3.34 -17.61
N VAL A 315 17.48 -2.00 -17.58
CA VAL A 315 16.43 -1.16 -17.01
C VAL A 315 15.29 -0.97 -18.00
N ALA A 316 15.58 -0.90 -19.30
CA ALA A 316 14.58 -0.78 -20.35
C ALA A 316 13.64 -2.01 -20.43
N ARG A 317 14.07 -3.14 -19.86
CA ARG A 317 13.31 -4.39 -19.76
C ARG A 317 12.42 -4.51 -18.51
N ARG A 318 12.45 -3.51 -17.62
CA ARG A 318 11.79 -3.52 -16.30
C ARG A 318 10.62 -2.56 -16.26
N ALA A 319 9.62 -2.88 -15.44
CA ALA A 319 8.56 -1.94 -15.11
C ALA A 319 9.06 -0.91 -14.09
N SER A 320 8.44 0.26 -14.04
CA SER A 320 8.93 1.37 -13.22
C SER A 320 7.82 2.16 -12.53
N ILE A 321 8.09 2.58 -11.30
CA ILE A 321 7.30 3.61 -10.60
C ILE A 321 8.04 4.93 -10.76
N VAL A 322 7.34 5.94 -11.28
CA VAL A 322 7.87 7.30 -11.40
C VAL A 322 7.11 8.20 -10.43
N LEU A 323 7.86 8.83 -9.54
CA LEU A 323 7.40 9.90 -8.68
C LEU A 323 7.86 11.22 -9.28
N TYR A 324 7.00 12.25 -9.25
CA TYR A 324 7.40 13.57 -9.72
C TYR A 324 6.74 14.69 -8.92
N SER A 325 7.38 15.86 -8.95
CA SER A 325 6.83 17.12 -8.47
C SER A 325 7.38 18.29 -9.31
N VAL A 326 6.71 19.43 -9.27
CA VAL A 326 7.06 20.64 -10.03
C VAL A 326 7.68 21.65 -9.09
N TYR A 327 8.77 22.25 -9.54
CA TYR A 327 9.52 23.26 -8.81
C TYR A 327 9.70 24.50 -9.67
N LYS A 328 9.74 25.67 -9.03
CA LYS A 328 10.28 26.88 -9.66
C LYS A 328 11.80 26.74 -9.79
N LYS A 329 12.41 27.45 -10.73
CA LYS A 329 13.88 27.58 -10.83
C LYS A 329 14.54 28.18 -9.60
N SER A 330 13.77 28.83 -8.72
CA SER A 330 14.23 29.28 -7.39
C SER A 330 14.38 28.13 -6.36
N GLY A 331 13.93 26.92 -6.67
CA GLY A 331 13.95 25.75 -5.77
C GLY A 331 12.66 25.54 -4.95
N GLU A 332 11.68 26.44 -5.07
CA GLU A 332 10.39 26.31 -4.37
C GLU A 332 9.50 25.24 -5.04
N GLN A 333 9.00 24.27 -4.26
CA GLN A 333 8.00 23.31 -4.73
C GLN A 333 6.65 23.99 -4.95
N VAL A 334 6.03 23.76 -6.10
CA VAL A 334 4.75 24.37 -6.49
C VAL A 334 3.68 23.36 -6.92
N ALA A 335 4.03 22.08 -6.99
CA ALA A 335 3.05 21.01 -7.19
C ALA A 335 3.09 20.01 -6.04
N CYS A 336 1.97 19.33 -5.83
CA CYS A 336 1.95 18.11 -5.06
C CYS A 336 2.86 17.06 -5.70
N PHE A 337 3.32 16.11 -4.89
CA PHE A 337 3.89 14.90 -5.44
C PHE A 337 2.82 14.14 -6.21
N ASN A 338 3.21 13.55 -7.32
CA ASN A 338 2.37 12.72 -8.16
C ASN A 338 3.14 11.44 -8.48
N ARG A 339 2.39 10.36 -8.78
CA ARG A 339 2.95 9.06 -9.13
C ARG A 339 2.26 8.53 -10.36
N PHE A 340 3.02 7.93 -11.27
CA PHE A 340 2.48 7.11 -12.34
C PHE A 340 3.35 5.88 -12.55
N TYR A 341 2.76 4.89 -13.20
CA TYR A 341 3.33 3.58 -13.40
C TYR A 341 3.63 3.37 -14.88
N ILE A 342 4.77 2.77 -15.14
CA ILE A 342 5.22 2.31 -16.44
C ILE A 342 5.22 0.79 -16.34
N ASP A 343 4.15 0.18 -16.80
CA ASP A 343 3.85 -1.24 -16.69
C ASP A 343 4.30 -2.04 -17.92
N LYS A 344 4.90 -1.39 -18.93
CA LYS A 344 5.45 -2.06 -20.11
C LYS A 344 6.94 -1.86 -20.21
N ASN A 345 7.64 -2.82 -20.79
CA ASN A 345 9.02 -2.63 -21.18
C ASN A 345 9.14 -2.06 -22.61
N ILE A 346 10.39 -1.89 -23.06
CA ILE A 346 10.70 -1.42 -24.41
C ILE A 346 10.20 -2.35 -25.54
N GLU A 347 9.98 -3.63 -25.25
CA GLU A 347 9.43 -4.62 -26.18
C GLU A 347 7.89 -4.61 -26.15
N SER A 348 7.27 -3.64 -25.48
CA SER A 348 5.82 -3.54 -25.23
C SER A 348 5.23 -4.72 -24.45
N LYS A 349 6.07 -5.55 -23.82
CA LYS A 349 5.62 -6.60 -22.90
C LYS A 349 5.06 -5.94 -21.64
N GLU A 350 3.82 -6.27 -21.30
CA GLU A 350 3.16 -5.80 -20.09
C GLU A 350 3.60 -6.61 -18.86
N PHE A 351 3.72 -5.93 -17.73
CA PHE A 351 4.10 -6.46 -16.43
C PHE A 351 2.92 -6.24 -15.47
N PRO A 352 1.92 -7.14 -15.47
CA PRO A 352 0.70 -6.98 -14.67
C PRO A 352 0.95 -7.09 -13.16
N TYR A 353 2.17 -7.42 -12.72
CA TYR A 353 2.59 -7.52 -11.32
C TYR A 353 2.21 -6.28 -10.48
N PHE A 354 2.21 -5.10 -11.09
CA PHE A 354 1.79 -3.88 -10.39
C PHE A 354 0.31 -3.84 -10.11
N TRP A 355 -0.52 -4.32 -11.03
CA TRP A 355 -1.95 -4.40 -10.78
C TRP A 355 -2.20 -5.31 -9.58
N GLN A 356 -1.48 -6.43 -9.43
CA GLN A 356 -1.52 -7.30 -8.24
C GLN A 356 -1.01 -6.64 -6.96
N LEU A 357 0.10 -5.87 -6.98
CA LEU A 357 0.56 -5.09 -5.81
C LEU A 357 -0.51 -4.12 -5.27
N PHE A 358 -1.41 -3.65 -6.13
CA PHE A 358 -2.50 -2.72 -5.78
C PHE A 358 -3.90 -3.38 -5.69
N THR A 359 -4.10 -4.59 -6.23
CA THR A 359 -5.41 -5.30 -6.24
C THR A 359 -5.46 -6.48 -5.29
N CYS A 360 -4.33 -7.07 -4.91
CA CYS A 360 -4.30 -7.97 -3.78
C CYS A 360 -4.73 -7.15 -2.56
N TRP A 361 -5.90 -7.44 -2.00
CA TRP A 361 -6.39 -6.96 -0.69
C TRP A 361 -5.48 -7.32 0.49
N TYR A 362 -4.24 -7.70 0.19
CA TYR A 362 -3.18 -8.16 1.05
C TYR A 362 -2.00 -7.19 0.88
N ALA A 363 -2.17 -5.97 1.39
CA ALA A 363 -1.07 -5.37 2.11
C ALA A 363 -0.61 -6.43 3.14
N ASN A 364 0.61 -6.92 3.01
CA ASN A 364 1.04 -8.23 3.50
C ASN A 364 0.71 -8.59 4.97
N PRO A 365 0.71 -9.89 5.28
CA PRO A 365 -0.35 -10.60 5.97
C PRO A 365 -0.44 -10.21 7.45
N SER A 366 -1.62 -9.76 7.86
CA SER A 366 -2.09 -10.02 9.22
C SER A 366 -2.31 -11.52 9.36
N SER A 367 -1.26 -12.25 9.75
CA SER A 367 -1.25 -13.60 10.35
C SER A 367 -2.34 -14.58 9.88
N PHE A 368 -1.96 -15.67 9.20
CA PHE A 368 -2.78 -16.89 9.23
C PHE A 368 -2.18 -17.88 10.23
N VAL A 369 -3.04 -18.37 11.12
CA VAL A 369 -2.75 -19.40 12.12
C VAL A 369 -2.77 -20.75 11.45
N LEU A 370 -1.64 -21.47 11.42
CA LEU A 370 -1.61 -22.92 11.23
C LEU A 370 -0.54 -23.58 12.12
N ASN A 371 -0.92 -24.70 12.72
CA ASN A 371 -0.15 -25.44 13.73
C ASN A 371 1.10 -26.12 13.15
N GLY A 372 2.24 -25.94 13.85
CA GLY A 372 3.29 -26.96 13.97
C GLY A 372 4.54 -26.85 13.09
N ARG A 373 5.60 -26.24 13.67
CA ARG A 373 7.06 -26.42 13.42
C ARG A 373 7.72 -25.79 12.16
N GLN A 374 8.33 -24.60 12.38
CA GLN A 374 9.59 -24.00 11.81
C GLN A 374 9.81 -23.99 10.27
N CYS A 375 10.24 -22.93 9.55
CA CYS A 375 10.96 -21.64 9.74
C CYS A 375 10.28 -20.52 8.88
N GLY A 376 10.25 -19.22 9.24
CA GLY A 376 11.19 -18.14 8.81
C GLY A 376 10.98 -17.76 7.32
N PHE A 377 10.72 -16.54 6.83
CA PHE A 377 11.24 -15.17 7.04
C PHE A 377 10.17 -14.19 6.44
N CYS A 378 10.15 -12.85 6.60
CA CYS A 378 10.85 -11.86 5.78
C CYS A 378 10.54 -10.41 6.22
N GLY A 379 11.54 -9.53 6.13
CA GLY A 379 11.53 -8.08 6.34
C GLY A 379 11.28 -7.23 5.07
N SER A 380 12.20 -6.32 4.73
CA SER A 380 12.07 -5.13 3.86
C SER A 380 11.42 -5.35 2.47
N VAL A 381 11.13 -4.29 1.70
CA VAL A 381 10.53 -4.38 0.34
C VAL A 381 11.21 -5.46 -0.54
N ASP A 382 12.53 -5.63 -0.45
CA ASP A 382 13.26 -6.67 -1.19
C ASP A 382 12.96 -8.11 -0.70
N GLU A 383 12.67 -8.28 0.59
CA GLU A 383 12.24 -9.54 1.21
C GLU A 383 10.76 -9.85 0.92
N LEU A 384 9.93 -8.82 0.81
CA LEU A 384 8.52 -8.92 0.42
C LEU A 384 8.36 -9.39 -1.03
N PHE A 385 9.27 -8.97 -1.92
CA PHE A 385 9.34 -9.49 -3.29
C PHE A 385 9.98 -10.88 -3.35
N SER A 386 11.04 -11.15 -2.58
CA SER A 386 11.70 -12.47 -2.50
C SER A 386 10.72 -13.57 -2.11
N ASP A 387 10.02 -13.44 -0.99
CA ASP A 387 9.14 -14.50 -0.49
C ASP A 387 7.85 -14.62 -1.31
N PHE A 388 7.36 -13.53 -1.87
CA PHE A 388 6.23 -13.59 -2.79
C PHE A 388 6.60 -14.32 -4.09
N ILE A 389 7.81 -14.06 -4.62
CA ILE A 389 8.35 -14.77 -5.79
C ILE A 389 8.64 -16.24 -5.43
N GLN A 390 9.22 -16.52 -4.26
CA GLN A 390 9.55 -17.88 -3.84
C GLN A 390 8.31 -18.72 -3.56
N LEU A 391 7.27 -18.15 -2.94
CA LEU A 391 5.98 -18.83 -2.72
C LEU A 391 5.14 -18.97 -3.99
N TYR A 392 5.32 -18.08 -4.97
CA TYR A 392 4.74 -18.18 -6.32
C TYR A 392 5.44 -19.27 -7.14
N GLU A 393 6.78 -19.31 -7.13
CA GLU A 393 7.59 -20.34 -7.79
C GLU A 393 7.41 -21.73 -7.15
N GLN A 394 7.03 -21.79 -5.87
CA GLN A 394 6.69 -23.01 -5.14
C GLN A 394 5.20 -23.42 -5.25
N GLY A 395 4.35 -22.63 -5.94
CA GLY A 395 2.93 -22.95 -6.15
C GLY A 395 2.05 -22.86 -4.89
N VAL A 396 2.45 -22.10 -3.88
CA VAL A 396 1.76 -22.00 -2.57
C VAL A 396 0.67 -20.93 -2.59
N ILE A 397 0.83 -19.89 -3.41
CA ILE A 397 -0.13 -18.79 -3.57
C ILE A 397 -0.85 -18.96 -4.91
N HIS A 398 -1.84 -19.86 -4.95
CA HIS A 398 -2.83 -19.90 -6.03
C HIS A 398 -4.15 -19.32 -5.52
N ASN A 399 -4.60 -18.21 -6.14
CA ASN A 399 -6.01 -17.86 -6.12
C ASN A 399 -6.79 -19.01 -6.79
N GLY A 400 -7.88 -19.41 -6.16
CA GLY A 400 -8.76 -20.44 -6.70
C GLY A 400 -9.13 -20.16 -8.15
N GLY A 401 -9.02 -21.21 -8.96
CA GLY A 401 -9.23 -21.21 -10.41
C GLY A 401 -7.94 -20.87 -11.14
N GLU A 402 -7.16 -21.89 -11.52
CA GLU A 402 -6.37 -21.78 -12.75
C GLU A 402 -7.31 -21.21 -13.83
N PRO A 403 -6.94 -20.19 -14.62
CA PRO A 403 -7.49 -20.14 -15.96
C PRO A 403 -7.07 -21.48 -16.56
N GLU A 404 -8.04 -22.33 -16.90
CA GLU A 404 -7.75 -23.53 -17.68
C GLU A 404 -6.83 -23.05 -18.82
N PRO A 405 -5.64 -23.66 -18.99
CA PRO A 405 -4.77 -23.28 -20.09
C PRO A 405 -5.65 -23.27 -21.33
N PRO A 406 -5.61 -22.18 -22.13
CA PRO A 406 -6.44 -22.10 -23.32
C PRO A 406 -6.24 -23.41 -24.09
N THR A 407 -7.32 -24.09 -24.44
CA THR A 407 -7.19 -25.40 -25.10
C THR A 407 -6.38 -25.16 -26.37
N GLU A 408 -5.17 -25.72 -26.41
CA GLU A 408 -4.29 -25.61 -27.56
C GLU A 408 -4.55 -26.78 -28.49
N TYR A 409 -4.56 -26.48 -29.78
CA TYR A 409 -4.64 -27.47 -30.83
C TYR A 409 -3.37 -27.44 -31.65
N ILE A 410 -2.87 -28.63 -31.98
CA ILE A 410 -1.71 -28.76 -32.83
C ILE A 410 -2.12 -28.80 -34.29
N LEU A 411 -1.36 -28.12 -35.14
CA LEU A 411 -1.37 -28.32 -36.59
C LEU A 411 -0.07 -28.99 -36.99
N ARG A 412 -0.18 -30.20 -37.55
CA ARG A 412 0.94 -30.88 -38.21
C ARG A 412 0.87 -30.58 -39.70
N MET A 413 1.86 -29.87 -40.22
CA MET A 413 1.96 -29.60 -41.65
C MET A 413 2.90 -30.62 -42.29
N GLY A 414 2.45 -31.29 -43.35
CA GLY A 414 3.34 -32.09 -44.17
C GLY A 414 4.06 -31.25 -45.22
N ASP A 415 5.21 -31.75 -45.68
CA ASP A 415 6.01 -31.10 -46.73
C ASP A 415 5.65 -31.60 -48.14
N ASP A 416 5.90 -30.76 -49.14
CA ASP A 416 5.98 -31.13 -50.55
C ASP A 416 7.28 -30.54 -51.12
N PRO A 417 8.14 -31.32 -51.81
CA PRO A 417 9.42 -30.83 -52.31
C PRO A 417 9.30 -29.72 -53.37
N ASN A 418 8.10 -29.50 -53.92
CA ASN A 418 7.85 -28.59 -55.03
C ASN A 418 7.28 -27.22 -54.60
N GLY A 419 7.14 -26.97 -53.30
CA GLY A 419 6.73 -25.67 -52.78
C GLY A 419 6.76 -25.60 -51.26
N LYS A 420 6.53 -24.41 -50.70
CA LYS A 420 6.44 -24.20 -49.25
C LYS A 420 5.12 -23.53 -48.90
N ILE A 421 4.71 -23.64 -47.64
CA ILE A 421 3.58 -22.90 -47.10
C ILE A 421 4.10 -21.89 -46.08
N GLU A 422 3.71 -20.64 -46.22
CA GLU A 422 3.82 -19.67 -45.14
C GLU A 422 2.61 -19.83 -44.23
N ILE A 423 2.86 -20.09 -42.95
CA ILE A 423 1.85 -20.34 -41.92
C ILE A 423 1.88 -19.17 -40.95
N SER A 424 0.70 -18.67 -40.55
CA SER A 424 0.58 -17.61 -39.55
C SER A 424 -0.68 -17.79 -38.71
N GLY A 425 -0.73 -17.09 -37.56
CA GLY A 425 -1.82 -17.19 -36.58
C GLY A 425 -1.56 -18.15 -35.41
N PHE A 426 -0.40 -18.82 -35.38
CA PHE A 426 0.01 -19.70 -34.28
C PHE A 426 0.61 -18.91 -33.11
N VAL A 427 0.56 -19.50 -31.92
CA VAL A 427 1.10 -18.97 -30.66
C VAL A 427 2.59 -19.27 -30.54
N HIS A 428 2.96 -20.52 -30.84
CA HIS A 428 4.35 -20.97 -30.91
C HIS A 428 4.49 -22.16 -31.88
N GLU A 429 5.72 -22.49 -32.26
CA GLU A 429 6.05 -23.60 -33.14
C GLU A 429 7.16 -24.47 -32.50
N GLU A 430 7.12 -25.77 -32.77
CA GLU A 430 8.15 -26.74 -32.38
C GLU A 430 8.44 -27.67 -33.57
N GLY A 431 9.49 -27.34 -34.34
CA GLY A 431 9.78 -28.04 -35.60
C GLY A 431 8.65 -27.82 -36.60
N ASP A 432 8.05 -28.91 -37.09
CA ASP A 432 6.96 -28.87 -38.09
C ASP A 432 5.55 -28.88 -37.45
N ILE A 433 5.47 -28.57 -36.15
CA ILE A 433 4.24 -28.52 -35.37
C ILE A 433 3.96 -27.08 -34.95
N TYR A 434 2.75 -26.61 -35.25
CA TYR A 434 2.29 -25.25 -34.94
C TYR A 434 1.15 -25.30 -33.94
N TYR A 435 1.23 -24.51 -32.87
CA TYR A 435 0.28 -24.52 -31.76
C TYR A 435 -0.65 -23.31 -31.82
N TYR A 436 -1.94 -23.54 -31.63
CA TYR A 436 -2.99 -22.52 -31.76
C TYR A 436 -3.94 -22.56 -30.57
N THR A 437 -4.41 -21.40 -30.11
CA THR A 437 -5.49 -21.34 -29.11
C THR A 437 -6.85 -21.62 -29.74
N GLU A 438 -7.75 -22.22 -28.96
CA GLU A 438 -9.17 -22.41 -29.33
C GLU A 438 -9.76 -21.11 -29.90
N LYS A 439 -10.43 -21.21 -31.06
CA LYS A 439 -11.08 -20.10 -31.80
C LYS A 439 -10.16 -19.18 -32.60
N THR A 440 -8.91 -19.59 -32.86
CA THR A 440 -8.06 -18.96 -33.86
C THR A 440 -8.11 -19.71 -35.20
N ASN A 441 -7.81 -19.02 -36.30
CA ASN A 441 -7.69 -19.63 -37.62
C ASN A 441 -6.20 -19.69 -38.00
N ALA A 442 -5.76 -20.86 -38.45
CA ALA A 442 -4.49 -21.00 -39.14
C ALA A 442 -4.61 -20.39 -40.54
N VAL A 443 -3.70 -19.49 -40.89
CA VAL A 443 -3.68 -18.82 -42.20
C VAL A 443 -2.53 -19.40 -43.03
N PHE A 444 -2.83 -19.84 -44.25
CA PHE A 444 -1.88 -20.44 -45.17
C PHE A 444 -1.73 -19.61 -46.44
N VAL A 445 -0.49 -19.41 -46.86
CA VAL A 445 -0.15 -18.80 -48.16
C VAL A 445 0.81 -19.74 -48.91
N PRO A 446 0.36 -20.42 -49.97
CA PRO A 446 1.23 -21.27 -50.77
C PRO A 446 2.30 -20.50 -51.54
N LYS A 447 3.53 -20.98 -51.47
CA LYS A 447 4.70 -20.48 -52.20
C LYS A 447 5.26 -21.61 -53.09
N PRO A 448 4.74 -21.78 -54.32
CA PRO A 448 5.26 -22.79 -55.23
C PRO A 448 6.70 -22.46 -55.65
N ASN A 449 7.52 -23.50 -55.87
CA ASN A 449 8.81 -23.33 -56.52
C ASN A 449 8.63 -22.99 -58.02
N PRO A 450 9.63 -22.40 -58.70
CA PRO A 450 9.54 -22.10 -60.13
C PRO A 450 9.16 -23.33 -60.96
N GLY A 451 8.13 -23.19 -61.82
CA GLY A 451 7.61 -24.28 -62.65
C GLY A 451 6.49 -25.11 -61.99
N TYR A 452 6.06 -24.76 -60.79
CA TYR A 452 4.96 -25.42 -60.08
C TYR A 452 3.86 -24.45 -59.69
N VAL A 453 2.67 -24.98 -59.43
CA VAL A 453 1.52 -24.26 -58.86
C VAL A 453 0.90 -25.06 -57.74
N PHE A 454 0.36 -24.36 -56.75
CA PHE A 454 -0.44 -24.99 -55.71
C PHE A 454 -1.67 -25.66 -56.36
N SER A 455 -1.87 -26.95 -56.10
CA SER A 455 -2.97 -27.71 -56.68
C SER A 455 -4.10 -27.95 -55.68
N ALA A 456 -3.79 -28.40 -54.47
CA ALA A 456 -4.79 -28.80 -53.48
C ALA A 456 -4.16 -29.01 -52.10
N TRP A 457 -5.02 -29.00 -51.07
CA TRP A 457 -4.71 -29.55 -49.76
C TRP A 457 -5.09 -31.03 -49.74
N VAL A 458 -4.27 -31.86 -49.10
CA VAL A 458 -4.56 -33.28 -48.87
C VAL A 458 -4.38 -33.62 -47.39
N GLY A 459 -4.98 -34.72 -46.95
CA GLY A 459 -4.94 -35.15 -45.56
C GLY A 459 -6.31 -35.15 -44.90
N VAL A 460 -6.36 -35.64 -43.67
CA VAL A 460 -7.59 -35.91 -42.92
C VAL A 460 -8.42 -34.65 -42.66
N ASP A 461 -7.79 -33.47 -42.57
CA ASP A 461 -8.46 -32.20 -42.32
C ASP A 461 -8.49 -31.26 -43.54
N SER A 462 -8.10 -31.74 -44.73
CA SER A 462 -8.06 -30.92 -45.95
C SER A 462 -9.43 -30.38 -46.37
N GLY A 463 -10.51 -31.08 -46.02
CA GLY A 463 -11.89 -30.66 -46.31
C GLY A 463 -12.38 -29.46 -45.50
N ASP A 464 -11.69 -29.13 -44.40
CA ASP A 464 -12.07 -28.03 -43.50
C ASP A 464 -11.34 -26.72 -43.84
N VAL A 465 -10.48 -26.74 -44.87
CA VAL A 465 -9.73 -25.56 -45.32
C VAL A 465 -10.61 -24.66 -46.18
N ILE A 466 -10.70 -23.39 -45.83
CA ILE A 466 -11.56 -22.39 -46.45
C ILE A 466 -10.68 -21.43 -47.27
N ALA A 467 -10.94 -21.29 -48.57
CA ALA A 467 -10.30 -20.26 -49.38
C ALA A 467 -10.89 -18.87 -49.06
N THR A 468 -10.05 -17.87 -48.80
CA THR A 468 -10.51 -16.54 -48.37
C THR A 468 -10.35 -15.48 -49.44
N LYS A 469 -9.11 -15.21 -49.87
CA LYS A 469 -8.74 -14.29 -50.97
C LYS A 469 -7.81 -15.02 -51.94
N ALA A 470 -7.55 -14.44 -53.11
CA ALA A 470 -6.69 -15.06 -54.12
C ALA A 470 -5.36 -15.52 -53.48
N ASP A 471 -5.15 -16.84 -53.50
CA ASP A 471 -3.98 -17.55 -52.96
C ASP A 471 -3.79 -17.52 -51.43
N SER A 472 -4.87 -17.34 -50.65
CA SER A 472 -4.85 -17.47 -49.19
C SER A 472 -5.97 -18.38 -48.68
N TYR A 473 -5.64 -19.19 -47.67
CA TYR A 473 -6.52 -20.19 -47.09
C TYR A 473 -6.54 -20.06 -45.57
N GLU A 474 -7.67 -20.39 -44.94
CA GLU A 474 -7.83 -20.41 -43.50
C GLU A 474 -8.34 -21.78 -43.03
N LEU A 475 -7.92 -22.20 -41.84
CA LEU A 475 -8.41 -23.41 -41.18
C LEU A 475 -8.73 -23.12 -39.71
N PRO A 476 -10.00 -23.30 -39.28
CA PRO A 476 -10.38 -23.14 -37.89
C PRO A 476 -9.72 -24.18 -36.98
N MET A 477 -9.00 -23.70 -35.97
CA MET A 477 -8.32 -24.51 -34.96
C MET A 477 -9.27 -24.79 -33.80
N ILE A 478 -10.10 -25.82 -33.99
CA ILE A 478 -11.12 -26.31 -33.03
C ILE A 478 -10.87 -27.75 -32.55
N LYS A 479 -9.84 -28.40 -33.10
CA LYS A 479 -9.30 -29.72 -32.75
C LYS A 479 -7.90 -29.81 -33.34
N ASP A 480 -7.12 -30.82 -32.94
CA ASP A 480 -5.85 -31.13 -33.61
C ASP A 480 -6.06 -31.38 -35.10
N ARG A 481 -5.19 -30.80 -35.92
CA ARG A 481 -5.25 -30.78 -37.38
C ARG A 481 -4.01 -31.38 -38.00
N SER A 482 -4.20 -32.04 -39.13
CA SER A 482 -3.11 -32.51 -39.99
C SER A 482 -3.47 -32.42 -41.46
N LEU A 483 -2.63 -31.74 -42.24
CA LEU A 483 -2.78 -31.60 -43.68
C LEU A 483 -1.44 -31.34 -44.37
N SER A 484 -1.39 -31.59 -45.67
CA SER A 484 -0.22 -31.36 -46.51
C SER A 484 -0.62 -30.58 -47.77
N PRO A 485 0.23 -29.69 -48.27
CA PRO A 485 0.04 -29.09 -49.59
C PRO A 485 0.40 -30.09 -50.69
N VAL A 486 -0.20 -29.90 -51.87
CA VAL A 486 0.23 -30.57 -53.10
C VAL A 486 0.51 -29.52 -54.15
N PHE A 487 1.72 -29.53 -54.69
CA PHE A 487 2.10 -28.70 -55.82
C PHE A 487 2.24 -29.55 -57.09
N LYS A 488 1.80 -29.02 -58.23
CA LYS A 488 1.87 -29.72 -59.53
C LYS A 488 2.60 -28.85 -60.55
N VAL A 489 3.19 -29.51 -61.55
CA VAL A 489 3.88 -28.83 -62.65
C VAL A 489 2.91 -27.87 -63.34
N LEU A 490 3.35 -26.64 -63.56
CA LEU A 490 2.64 -25.63 -64.33
C LEU A 490 2.67 -26.09 -65.80
N VAL A 491 1.51 -26.57 -66.30
CA VAL A 491 1.34 -27.03 -67.70
C VAL A 491 1.16 -25.85 -68.64
#